data_AF-A0A842P7W7-F1
#
_entry.id   AF-A0A842P7W7-F1
#
_cell.length_a   1.000
_cell.length_b   1.000
_cell.length_c   1.000
_cell.angle_alpha   90.00
_cell.angle_beta   90.00
_cell.angle_gamma   90.00
#
_symmetry.space_group_name_H-M   'P 1'
#
loop_
_entity.id
_entity.type
_entity.pdbx_description
1 polymer ?
#
loop_
_entity_poly.entity_id
_entity_poly.type
_entity_poly.pdbx_seq_one_letter_code
_entity_poly.pdbx_strand_id
1 'polypeptide(L)'
;MTILTEKMLNDILEYLEKSITNLATDAFDNLEIEGGIQGVKNFLENQFDIRLENLLIAKKSSIHHLESGMKNKIIQKKQEIIETVSKKYEN
;
A
#
# COMPACT_ATOMS: atom_id res chain seq x y z
N MET A 1 -14.19 -13.81 -15.32
CA MET A 1 -13.83 -12.65 -14.50
C MET A 1 -14.20 -12.99 -13.07
N THR A 2 -13.24 -13.02 -12.15
CA THR A 2 -13.57 -13.28 -10.73
C THR A 2 -14.04 -11.95 -10.15
N ILE A 3 -15.23 -11.93 -9.57
CA ILE A 3 -15.73 -10.75 -8.87
C ILE A 3 -14.92 -10.63 -7.58
N LEU A 4 -14.13 -9.56 -7.45
CA LEU A 4 -13.41 -9.27 -6.22
C LEU A 4 -14.45 -9.00 -5.12
N THR A 5 -14.40 -9.77 -4.04
CA THR A 5 -15.30 -9.55 -2.90
C THR A 5 -14.64 -8.62 -1.88
N GLU A 6 -15.44 -8.00 -1.01
CA GLU A 6 -14.90 -7.18 0.09
C GLU A 6 -13.93 -7.96 0.98
N LYS A 7 -14.21 -9.24 1.24
CA LYS A 7 -13.32 -10.11 2.01
C LYS A 7 -11.96 -10.26 1.31
N MET A 8 -11.96 -10.54 0.02
CA MET A 8 -10.71 -10.64 -0.75
C MET A 8 -9.93 -9.34 -0.77
N LEU A 9 -10.62 -8.19 -0.84
CA LEU A 9 -9.98 -6.89 -0.74
C LEU A 9 -9.36 -6.68 0.64
N ASN A 10 -10.05 -7.05 1.72
CA ASN A 10 -9.51 -6.94 3.07
C ASN A 10 -8.25 -7.78 3.25
N ASP A 11 -8.27 -9.03 2.78
CA ASP A 11 -7.10 -9.92 2.83
C ASP A 11 -5.90 -9.32 2.05
N ILE A 12 -6.17 -8.70 0.89
CA ILE A 12 -5.15 -7.98 0.10
C ILE A 12 -4.60 -6.78 0.90
N LEU A 13 -5.48 -6.00 1.52
CA LEU A 13 -5.09 -4.81 2.28
C LEU A 13 -4.29 -5.15 3.54
N GLU A 14 -4.65 -6.21 4.25
CA GLU A 14 -3.87 -6.72 5.40
C GLU A 14 -2.48 -7.20 4.98
N TYR A 15 -2.38 -7.87 3.83
CA TYR A 15 -1.10 -8.26 3.26
C TYR A 15 -0.25 -7.02 2.89
N LEU A 16 -0.86 -6.03 2.23
CA LEU A 16 -0.17 -4.79 1.84
C LEU A 16 0.32 -4.02 3.06
N GLU A 17 -0.47 -3.92 4.12
CA GLU A 17 -0.06 -3.29 5.38
C GLU A 17 1.21 -3.92 5.94
N LYS A 18 1.26 -5.25 6.06
CA LYS A 18 2.46 -5.96 6.53
C LYS A 18 3.64 -5.76 5.58
N SER A 19 3.39 -5.89 4.27
CA SER A 19 4.43 -5.76 3.26
C SER A 19 5.05 -4.36 3.22
N ILE A 20 4.25 -3.30 3.34
CA ILE A 20 4.73 -1.92 3.33
C ILE A 20 5.38 -1.55 4.66
N THR A 21 4.86 -2.06 5.79
CA THR A 21 5.49 -1.84 7.10
C THR A 21 6.90 -2.40 7.14
N ASN A 22 7.11 -3.63 6.63
CA ASN A 22 8.44 -4.23 6.57
C ASN A 22 9.37 -3.44 5.63
N LEU A 23 8.87 -3.06 4.46
CA LEU A 23 9.65 -2.25 3.51
C LEU A 23 10.02 -0.88 4.07
N ALA A 24 9.15 -0.27 4.88
CA ALA A 24 9.42 0.99 5.54
C ALA A 24 10.60 0.86 6.50
N THR A 25 10.65 -0.20 7.31
CA THR A 25 11.83 -0.48 8.17
C THR A 25 13.11 -0.55 7.35
N ASP A 26 13.13 -1.35 6.29
CA ASP A 26 14.32 -1.43 5.43
C ASP A 26 14.67 -0.09 4.79
N ALA A 27 13.67 0.69 4.38
CA ALA A 27 13.85 1.97 3.70
C ALA A 27 14.38 3.07 4.62
N PHE A 28 13.83 3.20 5.82
CA PHE A 28 14.28 4.21 6.79
C PHE A 28 15.64 3.85 7.40
N ASP A 29 15.95 2.56 7.58
CA ASP A 29 17.19 2.14 8.21
C ASP A 29 18.37 2.04 7.21
N ASN A 30 18.11 1.71 5.94
CA ASN A 30 19.18 1.32 5.01
C ASN A 30 19.15 2.00 3.64
N LEU A 31 18.05 2.62 3.21
CA LEU A 31 17.96 3.21 1.87
C LEU A 31 18.26 4.71 1.95
N GLU A 32 19.35 5.13 1.30
CA GLU A 32 19.61 6.55 1.02
C GLU A 32 18.67 7.03 -0.09
N ILE A 33 17.42 7.31 0.27
CA ILE A 33 16.41 7.85 -0.65
C ILE A 33 16.55 9.38 -0.70
N GLU A 34 16.71 9.91 -1.91
CA GLU A 34 16.71 11.35 -2.15
C GLU A 34 15.43 12.01 -1.61
N GLY A 35 15.58 13.13 -0.90
CA GLY A 35 14.44 13.84 -0.30
C GLY A 35 14.10 13.41 1.14
N GLY A 36 14.95 12.60 1.78
CA GLY A 36 14.83 12.24 3.20
C GLY A 36 13.49 11.55 3.49
N ILE A 37 12.85 11.89 4.63
CA ILE A 37 11.57 11.29 5.04
C ILE A 37 10.48 11.44 3.97
N GLN A 38 10.41 12.59 3.29
CA GLN A 38 9.41 12.78 2.23
C GLN A 38 9.72 11.92 0.99
N GLY A 39 11.00 11.73 0.67
CA GLY A 39 11.44 10.79 -0.36
C GLY A 39 11.01 9.37 -0.05
N VAL A 40 11.22 8.92 1.20
CA VAL A 40 10.78 7.61 1.67
C VAL A 40 9.26 7.46 1.60
N LYS A 41 8.48 8.48 2.00
CA LYS A 41 7.00 8.47 1.87
C LYS A 41 6.55 8.23 0.43
N ASN A 42 7.08 9.02 -0.51
CA ASN A 42 6.74 8.91 -1.93
C ASN A 42 7.12 7.53 -2.49
N PHE A 43 8.28 7.00 -2.08
CA PHE A 43 8.70 5.65 -2.42
C PHE A 43 7.70 4.60 -1.93
N LEU A 44 7.30 4.66 -0.65
CA LEU A 44 6.37 3.70 -0.06
C LEU A 44 4.96 3.77 -0.69
N GLU A 45 4.47 4.96 -1.03
CA GLU A 45 3.20 5.13 -1.75
C GLU A 45 3.24 4.46 -3.12
N ASN A 46 4.31 4.67 -3.89
CA ASN A 46 4.48 4.02 -5.18
C ASN A 46 4.57 2.49 -5.04
N GLN A 47 5.28 2.01 -4.03
CA GLN A 47 5.40 0.57 -3.75
C GLN A 47 4.07 -0.06 -3.34
N PHE A 48 3.22 0.67 -2.60
CA PHE A 48 1.86 0.22 -2.31
C PHE A 48 1.06 0.04 -3.60
N ASP A 49 1.06 1.06 -4.47
CA ASP A 49 0.26 1.06 -5.70
C ASP A 49 0.70 -0.08 -6.66
N ILE A 50 2.01 -0.28 -6.84
CA ILE A 50 2.56 -1.38 -7.66
C ILE A 50 2.15 -2.75 -7.11
N ARG A 51 2.28 -2.96 -5.78
CA ARG A 51 1.96 -4.25 -5.15
C ARG A 51 0.46 -4.53 -5.21
N LEU A 52 -0.38 -3.52 -4.99
CA LEU A 52 -1.83 -3.65 -5.11
C LEU A 52 -2.22 -4.09 -6.53
N GLU A 53 -1.71 -3.42 -7.57
CA GLU A 53 -2.03 -3.76 -8.95
C GLU A 53 -1.63 -5.20 -9.28
N ASN A 54 -0.43 -5.62 -8.87
CA ASN A 54 0.03 -7.01 -9.04
C ASN A 54 -0.89 -8.03 -8.35
N LEU A 55 -1.36 -7.75 -7.14
CA LEU A 55 -2.29 -8.61 -6.41
C LEU A 55 -3.66 -8.67 -7.08
N LEU A 56 -4.16 -7.55 -7.60
CA LEU A 56 -5.43 -7.49 -8.34
C LEU A 56 -5.33 -8.26 -9.66
N ILE A 57 -4.23 -8.10 -10.41
CA ILE A 57 -3.96 -8.86 -11.65
C ILE A 57 -3.95 -10.36 -11.38
N ALA A 58 -3.31 -10.81 -10.29
CA ALA A 58 -3.31 -12.22 -9.89
C ALA A 58 -4.72 -12.76 -9.58
N LYS A 59 -5.66 -11.88 -9.21
CA LYS A 59 -7.09 -12.21 -9.05
C LYS A 59 -7.93 -11.97 -10.31
N LYS A 60 -7.30 -11.70 -11.47
CA LYS A 60 -7.95 -11.32 -12.74
C LYS A 60 -8.86 -10.10 -12.58
N SER A 61 -8.42 -9.14 -11.77
CA SER A 61 -9.07 -7.86 -11.50
C SER A 61 -8.11 -6.70 -11.77
N SER A 62 -8.62 -5.47 -11.65
CA SER A 62 -7.83 -4.22 -11.71
C SER A 62 -8.56 -3.17 -10.88
N ILE A 63 -7.84 -2.14 -10.41
CA ILE A 63 -8.43 -1.05 -9.62
C ILE A 63 -9.60 -0.39 -10.34
N HIS A 64 -9.56 -0.31 -11.68
CA HIS A 64 -10.63 0.29 -12.48
C HIS A 64 -11.95 -0.48 -12.38
N HIS A 65 -11.88 -1.81 -12.21
CA HIS A 65 -13.04 -2.70 -12.08
C HIS A 65 -13.67 -2.70 -10.69
N LEU A 66 -13.05 -2.05 -9.71
CA LEU A 66 -13.56 -2.03 -8.34
C LEU A 66 -14.70 -1.01 -8.18
N GLU A 67 -15.63 -1.34 -7.30
CA GLU A 67 -16.69 -0.42 -6.89
C GLU A 67 -16.10 0.80 -6.16
N SER A 68 -16.85 1.90 -6.15
CA SER A 68 -16.40 3.16 -5.52
C SER A 68 -16.07 2.97 -4.02
N GLY A 69 -16.87 2.18 -3.29
CA GLY A 69 -16.61 1.87 -1.89
C GLY A 69 -15.27 1.17 -1.67
N MET A 70 -14.94 0.19 -2.52
CA MET A 70 -13.65 -0.51 -2.48
C MET A 70 -12.47 0.40 -2.80
N LYS A 71 -12.62 1.28 -3.81
CA LYS A 71 -11.61 2.28 -4.17
C LYS A 71 -11.34 3.24 -3.01
N ASN A 72 -12.39 3.73 -2.36
CA ASN A 72 -12.25 4.61 -1.19
C ASN A 72 -11.56 3.91 -0.03
N LYS A 73 -11.88 2.63 0.21
CA LYS A 73 -11.23 1.83 1.24
C LYS A 73 -9.73 1.66 0.98
N ILE A 74 -9.33 1.41 -0.27
CA ILE A 74 -7.93 1.34 -0.67
C ILE A 74 -7.21 2.67 -0.38
N ILE A 75 -7.82 3.79 -0.76
CA ILE A 75 -7.24 5.13 -0.54
C ILE A 75 -7.03 5.40 0.95
N GLN A 76 -8.06 5.15 1.76
CA GLN A 76 -8.00 5.34 3.22
C GLN A 76 -6.91 4.46 3.84
N LYS A 77 -6.85 3.18 3.44
CA LYS A 77 -5.89 2.24 4.00
C LYS A 77 -4.45 2.59 3.60
N LYS A 78 -4.23 3.05 2.36
CA LYS A 78 -2.93 3.56 1.92
C LYS A 78 -2.47 4.72 2.81
N GLN A 79 -3.33 5.72 3.03
CA GLN A 79 -3.03 6.87 3.89
C GLN A 79 -2.69 6.43 5.31
N GLU A 80 -3.52 5.58 5.92
CA GLU A 80 -3.32 5.06 7.27
C GLU A 80 -1.95 4.36 7.43
N ILE A 81 -1.59 3.48 6.50
CA ILE A 81 -0.32 2.75 6.54
C ILE A 81 0.86 3.72 6.44
N ILE A 82 0.85 4.60 5.44
CA ILE A 82 1.96 5.52 5.17
C ILE A 82 2.16 6.50 6.34
N GLU A 83 1.08 7.03 6.91
CA GLU A 83 1.16 7.87 8.10
C GLU A 83 1.70 7.09 9.31
N THR A 84 1.22 5.87 9.52
CA THR A 84 1.62 5.04 10.67
C THR A 84 3.09 4.70 10.63
N VAL A 85 3.62 4.30 9.47
CA VAL A 85 5.05 4.01 9.33
C VAL A 85 5.87 5.28 9.45
N SER A 86 5.45 6.39 8.84
CA SER A 86 6.19 7.65 8.89
C SER A 86 6.32 8.20 10.31
N LYS A 87 5.24 8.16 11.10
CA LYS A 87 5.24 8.61 12.51
C LYS A 87 6.24 7.84 13.38
N LYS A 88 6.60 6.60 13.02
CA LYS A 88 7.62 5.84 13.77
C LYS A 88 9.04 6.41 13.60
N TYR A 89 9.30 7.14 12.51
CA TYR A 89 10.63 7.65 12.16
C TYR A 89 10.73 9.18 12.21
N GLU A 90 9.62 9.88 12.48
CA GLU A 90 9.60 11.32 12.78
C GLU A 90 9.85 11.64 14.27
N ASN A 91 10.00 10.62 15.13
CA ASN A 91 10.26 10.75 16.57
C ASN A 91 11.73 10.57 16.94
#